data_AF-A0A7X9IC41-F1
#
_entry.id   AF-A0A7X9IC41-F1
#
_cell.length_a   1.000
_cell.length_b   1.000
_cell.length_c   1.000
_cell.angle_alpha   90.00
_cell.angle_beta   90.00
_cell.angle_gamma   90.00
#
_symmetry.space_group_name_H-M   'P 1'
#
loop_
_entity.id
_entity.type
_entity.pdbx_description
1 polymer ?
#
loop_
_entity_poly.entity_id
_entity_poly.type
_entity_poly.pdbx_seq_one_letter_code
_entity_poly.pdbx_strand_id
1 'polypeptide(L)'
;MKRTIFAGVLILIMGMSVKSQTFNDIYQKSIPDNPKINYPFLREADVVWSKFIYRVIDLREKINQPLYYPLRPMPDGRKNLMGILLD
;
A
#
# COMPACT_ATOMS: atom_id res chain seq x y z
N MET A 1 -16.39 19.61 52.15
CA MET A 1 -16.53 18.44 51.25
C MET A 1 -16.05 18.68 49.81
N LYS A 2 -16.35 19.79 49.14
CA LYS A 2 -15.97 19.98 47.72
C LYS A 2 -14.45 20.04 47.45
N ARG A 3 -13.66 20.63 48.35
CA ARG A 3 -12.19 20.75 48.20
C ARG A 3 -11.42 19.44 48.44
N THR A 4 -11.89 18.60 49.36
CA THR A 4 -11.30 17.29 49.65
C THR A 4 -11.59 16.27 48.54
N ILE A 5 -12.78 16.36 47.94
CA ILE A 5 -13.13 15.58 46.74
C ILE A 5 -12.25 15.99 45.56
N PHE A 6 -12.04 17.30 45.36
CA PHE A 6 -11.18 17.81 44.27
C PHE A 6 -9.72 17.36 44.42
N ALA A 7 -9.17 17.39 45.64
CA ALA A 7 -7.83 16.88 45.91
C ALA A 7 -7.71 15.37 45.66
N GLY A 8 -8.75 14.59 45.99
CA GLY A 8 -8.80 13.15 45.72
C GLY A 8 -8.81 12.82 44.22
N VAL A 9 -9.57 13.58 43.41
CA VAL A 9 -9.58 13.40 41.95
C VAL A 9 -8.22 13.78 41.32
N LEU A 10 -7.57 14.82 41.86
CA LEU A 10 -6.27 15.27 41.34
C LEU A 10 -5.15 14.27 41.62
N ILE A 11 -5.16 13.61 42.79
CA ILE A 11 -4.23 12.52 43.13
C ILE A 11 -4.46 11.29 42.24
N LEU A 12 -5.72 11.01 41.89
CA LEU A 12 -6.06 9.89 41.01
C LEU A 12 -5.54 10.10 39.59
N ILE A 13 -5.62 11.33 39.06
CA ILE A 13 -5.10 11.67 37.72
C ILE A 13 -3.55 11.60 37.69
N MET A 14 -2.89 11.99 38.78
CA MET A 14 -1.43 12.04 38.86
C MET A 14 -0.78 10.66 39.10
N GLY A 15 -1.51 9.71 39.71
CA GLY A 15 -1.04 8.34 39.95
C GLY A 15 -1.19 7.37 38.76
N MET A 16 -1.92 7.76 37.70
CA MET A 16 -2.08 6.94 36.51
C MET A 16 -0.89 7.13 35.57
N SER A 17 0.16 6.32 35.76
CA SER A 17 1.17 6.12 34.71
C SER A 17 0.55 5.34 33.55
N VAL A 18 0.11 6.06 32.52
CA VAL A 18 -0.39 5.46 31.28
C VAL A 18 0.81 4.99 30.46
N LYS A 19 1.11 3.68 30.49
CA LYS A 19 2.04 3.09 29.52
C LYS A 19 1.32 3.02 28.17
N SER A 20 1.73 3.87 27.24
CA SER A 20 1.26 3.80 25.85
C SER A 20 1.63 2.43 25.28
N GLN A 21 0.64 1.71 24.74
CA GLN A 21 0.91 0.53 23.94
C GLN A 21 1.44 1.01 22.60
N THR A 22 2.76 1.00 22.44
CA THR A 22 3.36 1.11 21.11
C THR A 22 2.94 -0.15 20.34
N PHE A 23 2.46 0.01 19.11
CA PHE A 23 2.22 -1.14 18.23
C PHE A 23 3.57 -1.81 17.97
N ASN A 24 3.91 -2.81 18.78
CA ASN A 24 4.98 -3.73 18.43
C ASN A 24 4.55 -4.51 17.19
N ASP A 25 5.52 -4.85 16.35
CA ASP A 25 5.28 -5.74 15.24
C ASP A 25 4.63 -7.04 15.74
N ILE A 26 3.62 -7.53 15.00
CA ILE A 26 2.83 -8.73 15.34
C ILE A 26 3.72 -9.98 15.38
N TYR A 27 4.94 -9.88 14.84
CA TYR A 27 5.94 -10.95 14.80
C TYR A 27 7.31 -10.40 15.14
N GLN A 28 8.13 -11.23 15.78
CA GLN A 28 9.51 -10.89 16.06
C GLN A 28 10.34 -11.04 14.78
N LYS A 29 10.88 -9.92 14.28
CA LYS A 29 11.72 -9.91 13.09
C LYS A 29 12.99 -10.74 13.35
N SER A 30 13.27 -11.71 12.47
CA SER A 30 14.45 -12.58 12.57
C SER A 30 15.78 -11.82 12.41
N ILE A 31 15.74 -10.65 11.76
CA ILE A 31 16.88 -9.76 11.59
C ILE A 31 16.50 -8.39 12.20
N PRO A 32 16.90 -8.12 13.45
CA PRO A 32 16.53 -6.88 14.15
C PRO A 32 17.10 -5.65 13.45
N ASP A 33 18.36 -5.73 13.02
CA ASP A 33 19.05 -4.65 12.31
C ASP A 33 19.08 -4.95 10.81
N ASN A 34 18.15 -4.34 10.08
CA ASN A 34 18.24 -4.27 8.61
C ASN A 34 18.85 -2.92 8.24
N PRO A 35 20.19 -2.81 8.15
CA PRO A 35 20.81 -1.55 7.78
C PRO A 35 20.23 -1.07 6.45
N LYS A 36 19.86 0.22 6.38
CA LYS A 36 19.42 0.81 5.11
C LYS A 36 20.54 0.60 4.08
N ILE A 37 20.21 -0.10 3.01
CA ILE A 37 21.10 -0.23 1.86
C ILE A 37 21.21 1.18 1.26
N ASN A 38 22.42 1.73 1.22
CA ASN A 38 22.65 2.98 0.51
C ASN A 38 22.41 2.74 -0.97
N TYR A 39 21.37 3.36 -1.51
CA TYR A 39 21.11 3.29 -2.94
C TYR A 39 22.24 3.99 -3.71
N PRO A 40 22.66 3.43 -4.85
CA PRO A 40 23.58 4.13 -5.72
C PRO A 40 22.95 5.44 -6.21
N PHE A 41 23.79 6.37 -6.64
CA PHE A 41 23.31 7.57 -7.32
C PHE A 41 22.47 7.17 -8.54
N LEU A 42 21.19 7.53 -8.51
CA LEU A 42 20.27 7.25 -9.61
C LEU A 42 20.42 8.34 -10.66
N ARG A 43 20.77 7.96 -11.89
CA ARG A 43 20.78 8.89 -13.01
C ARG A 43 19.35 9.35 -13.30
N GLU A 44 19.19 10.60 -13.70
CA GLU A 44 17.88 11.18 -14.06
C GLU A 44 17.11 10.35 -15.12
N ALA A 45 17.84 9.70 -16.04
CA ALA A 45 17.26 8.86 -17.10
C ALA A 45 16.67 7.52 -16.59
N ASP A 46 17.07 7.06 -15.41
CA ASP A 46 16.67 5.76 -14.85
C ASP A 46 15.47 5.88 -13.90
N VAL A 47 14.89 7.08 -13.79
CA VAL A 47 13.69 7.32 -12.99
C VAL A 47 12.45 6.87 -13.78
N VAL A 48 12.15 5.57 -13.68
CA VAL A 48 11.05 4.89 -14.41
C VAL A 48 9.69 5.58 -14.23
N TRP A 49 9.48 6.27 -13.10
CA TRP A 49 8.21 6.95 -12.77
C TRP A 49 8.29 8.49 -12.84
N SER A 50 9.33 9.06 -13.45
CA SER A 50 9.48 10.52 -13.57
C SER A 50 8.42 11.16 -14.46
N LYS A 51 7.86 10.39 -15.40
CA LYS A 51 6.89 10.87 -16.38
C LYS A 51 5.70 9.91 -16.47
N PHE A 52 4.51 10.45 -16.20
CA PHE A 52 3.26 9.77 -16.50
C PHE A 52 2.79 10.17 -17.91
N ILE A 53 2.46 9.18 -18.73
CA ILE A 53 1.97 9.39 -20.09
C ILE A 53 0.61 8.72 -20.22
N TYR A 54 -0.43 9.50 -20.50
CA TYR A 54 -1.74 8.99 -20.86
C TYR A 54 -1.79 8.74 -22.36
N ARG A 55 -2.15 7.52 -22.77
CA ARG A 55 -2.32 7.15 -24.18
C ARG A 55 -3.56 6.28 -24.35
N VAL A 56 -4.23 6.44 -25.48
CA VAL A 56 -5.28 5.52 -25.93
C VAL A 56 -4.59 4.44 -26.76
N ILE A 57 -4.84 3.17 -26.42
CA ILE A 57 -4.32 2.02 -27.17
C ILE A 57 -5.43 1.52 -28.10
N ASP A 58 -5.20 1.55 -29.41
CA ASP A 58 -6.14 0.96 -30.37
C ASP A 58 -5.90 -0.55 -30.49
N LEU A 59 -6.83 -1.34 -29.95
CA LEU A 59 -6.73 -2.80 -29.95
C LEU A 59 -6.90 -3.44 -31.34
N ARG A 60 -7.31 -2.67 -32.36
CA ARG A 60 -7.48 -3.15 -33.74
C ARG A 60 -6.15 -3.26 -34.48
N GLU A 61 -5.09 -2.64 -33.97
CA GLU A 61 -3.75 -2.76 -34.52
C GLU A 61 -3.20 -4.19 -34.35
N LYS A 62 -2.42 -4.67 -35.33
CA LYS A 62 -1.90 -6.05 -35.36
C LYS A 62 -1.16 -6.44 -34.08
N ILE A 63 -0.37 -5.53 -33.52
CA ILE A 63 0.41 -5.77 -32.29
C ILE A 63 -0.47 -5.96 -31.05
N ASN A 64 -1.67 -5.37 -31.05
CA ASN A 64 -2.60 -5.39 -29.92
C ASN A 64 -3.68 -6.47 -30.04
N GLN A 65 -3.71 -7.23 -31.13
CA GLN A 65 -4.67 -8.31 -31.37
C GLN A 65 -4.75 -9.36 -30.24
N PRO A 66 -3.66 -9.74 -29.56
CA PRO A 66 -3.74 -10.65 -28.41
C PRO A 66 -4.57 -10.11 -27.25
N LEU A 67 -4.66 -8.79 -27.10
CA LEU A 67 -5.47 -8.13 -26.07
C LEU A 67 -6.93 -7.98 -26.49
N TYR A 68 -7.19 -7.91 -27.80
CA TYR A 68 -8.51 -7.73 -28.38
C TYR A 68 -9.35 -9.02 -28.39
N TYR A 69 -8.71 -10.15 -28.69
CA TYR A 69 -9.35 -11.45 -28.80
C TYR A 69 -9.28 -12.27 -27.51
N PRO A 70 -10.22 -13.19 -27.28
CA PRO A 70 -11.39 -13.51 -28.13
C PRO A 70 -12.53 -12.49 -28.01
N LEU A 71 -13.35 -12.36 -29.06
CA LEU A 71 -14.52 -11.44 -29.06
C LEU A 71 -15.63 -11.86 -28.08
N ARG A 72 -15.64 -13.13 -27.71
CA ARG A 72 -16.55 -13.71 -26.71
C ARG A 72 -15.73 -14.63 -25.81
N PRO A 73 -16.08 -14.75 -24.51
CA PRO A 73 -15.45 -15.72 -23.64
C PRO A 73 -15.50 -17.12 -24.25
N MET A 74 -14.36 -17.80 -24.24
CA MET A 74 -14.28 -19.17 -24.73
C MET A 74 -14.70 -20.16 -23.63
N PRO A 75 -15.22 -21.36 -23.95
CA PRO A 75 -15.54 -22.39 -22.93
C PRO A 75 -14.35 -22.79 -22.06
N ASP A 76 -13.13 -22.63 -22.58
CA ASP A 76 -11.85 -22.82 -21.89
C ASP A 76 -11.52 -21.68 -20.89
N GLY A 77 -12.43 -20.74 -20.66
CA GLY A 77 -12.24 -19.61 -19.73
C GLY A 77 -11.40 -18.45 -20.27
N ARG A 78 -10.85 -18.56 -21.48
CA ARG A 78 -10.10 -17.45 -22.12
C ARG A 78 -11.02 -16.26 -22.39
N LYS A 79 -10.61 -15.08 -21.94
CA LYS A 79 -11.27 -13.79 -22.12
C LYS A 79 -10.30 -12.78 -22.75
N ASN A 80 -10.83 -11.75 -23.42
CA ASN A 80 -10.03 -10.62 -23.86
C ASN A 80 -9.70 -9.69 -22.69
N LEU A 81 -8.81 -8.72 -22.90
CA LEU A 81 -8.38 -7.80 -21.83
C LEU A 81 -9.56 -7.07 -21.20
N MET A 82 -10.49 -6.55 -22.02
CA MET A 82 -11.64 -5.81 -21.50
C MET A 82 -12.57 -6.68 -20.65
N GLY A 83 -12.80 -7.93 -21.06
CA GLY A 83 -13.59 -8.90 -20.31
C GLY A 83 -12.93 -9.37 -19.02
N ILE A 84 -11.62 -9.13 -18.81
CA ILE A 84 -10.94 -9.35 -17.53
C ILE A 84 -11.06 -8.11 -16.64
N LEU A 85 -10.98 -6.91 -17.22
CA LEU A 85 -11.03 -5.65 -16.47
C LEU A 85 -12.43 -5.27 -15.99
N LEU A 86 -13.47 -5.71 -16.69
CA LEU A 86 -14.88 -5.43 -16.37
C LEU A 86 -15.55 -6.51 -15.51
N ASP A 87 -14.89 -7.66 -15.34
CA ASP A 87 -15.37 -8.76 -14.48
C ASP A 87 -15.22 -8.38 -13.00
#